data_AF-A0A5J4NS10-F1
#
_entry.id   AF-A0A5J4NS10-F1
#
_cell.length_a   1.000
_cell.length_b   1.000
_cell.length_c   1.000
_cell.angle_alpha   90.00
_cell.angle_beta   90.00
_cell.angle_gamma   90.00
#
_symmetry.space_group_name_H-M   'P 1'
#
loop_
_entity.id
_entity.type
_entity.pdbx_description
1 polymer ?
#
loop_
_entity_poly.entity_id
_entity_poly.type
_entity_poly.pdbx_seq_one_letter_code
_entity_poly.pdbx_strand_id
1 'polypeptide(L)'
;MQLTYFNGRGRAEYIRMVLHAADLEFEDHRIDMNDWPKIKPTIAGGQLPVLDVTTCCGKTRQMNESMAIARWFARKHQMMGSNDEEYYEVERVIGQCSDIYQDVYRIFRATGDVKQNLLKEFTEGNGPRLLGVEVTVPGLSKDNLPIFERHRETVLKKHAKLAAYMETRPTTNF
;
A
#
# COMPACT_ATOMS: atom_id res chain seq x y z
N MET A 1 -8.30 17.24 0.21
CA MET A 1 -8.69 15.82 0.12
C MET A 1 -8.56 15.22 1.51
N GLN A 2 -9.39 14.25 1.87
CA GLN A 2 -9.32 13.56 3.15
C GLN A 2 -9.32 12.05 2.94
N LEU A 3 -8.28 11.37 3.44
CA LEU A 3 -8.15 9.92 3.40
C LEU A 3 -8.55 9.36 4.76
N THR A 4 -9.60 8.54 4.81
CA THR A 4 -10.03 7.88 6.04
C THR A 4 -9.61 6.41 6.03
N TYR A 5 -8.88 5.98 7.07
CA TYR A 5 -8.50 4.58 7.30
C TYR A 5 -8.31 4.30 8.80
N PHE A 6 -8.15 3.03 9.17
CA PHE A 6 -7.70 2.67 10.52
C PHE A 6 -6.32 3.26 10.82
N ASN A 7 -5.98 3.36 12.11
CA ASN A 7 -4.64 3.70 12.57
C ASN A 7 -3.61 2.59 12.24
N GLY A 8 -3.34 2.42 10.95
CA GLY A 8 -2.49 1.42 10.34
C GLY A 8 -2.03 1.86 8.97
N ARG A 9 -0.99 1.22 8.45
CA ARG A 9 -0.55 1.39 7.05
C ARG A 9 -1.55 0.67 6.16
N GLY A 10 -1.57 -0.66 6.25
CA GLY A 10 -2.51 -1.54 5.55
C GLY A 10 -2.74 -1.15 4.10
N ARG A 11 -4.00 -1.18 3.66
CA ARG A 11 -4.39 -0.87 2.28
C ARG A 11 -4.33 0.63 1.94
N ALA A 12 -4.36 1.51 2.94
CA ALA A 12 -4.32 2.96 2.70
C ALA A 12 -2.91 3.46 2.38
N GLU A 13 -1.87 2.71 2.74
CA GLU A 13 -0.49 3.13 2.54
C GLU A 13 -0.15 3.36 1.06
N TYR A 14 -0.74 2.58 0.15
CA TYR A 14 -0.58 2.79 -1.29
C TYR A 14 -1.03 4.21 -1.71
N ILE A 15 -2.16 4.67 -1.17
CA ILE A 15 -2.72 5.99 -1.45
C ILE A 15 -1.81 7.06 -0.84
N ARG A 16 -1.44 6.92 0.44
CA ARG A 16 -0.55 7.89 1.13
C ARG A 16 0.75 8.09 0.38
N MET A 17 1.41 6.99 0.00
CA MET A 17 2.67 7.02 -0.73
C MET A 17 2.52 7.71 -2.09
N VAL A 18 1.47 7.38 -2.85
CA VAL A 18 1.21 8.00 -4.16
C VAL A 18 0.92 9.50 -4.03
N LEU A 19 0.11 9.90 -3.04
CA LEU A 19 -0.19 11.32 -2.81
C LEU A 19 1.06 12.11 -2.43
N HIS A 20 1.90 11.59 -1.54
CA HIS A 20 3.18 12.21 -1.19
C HIS A 20 4.17 12.24 -2.36
N ALA A 21 4.26 11.17 -3.15
CA ALA A 21 5.12 11.13 -4.34
C ALA A 21 4.69 12.14 -5.42
N ALA A 22 3.37 12.41 -5.49
CA ALA A 22 2.75 13.39 -6.37
C ALA A 22 2.73 14.82 -5.79
N ASP A 23 3.36 15.03 -4.62
CA ASP A 23 3.38 16.29 -3.86
C ASP A 23 2.00 16.86 -3.48
N LEU A 24 0.98 16.01 -3.39
CA LEU A 24 -0.40 16.40 -3.08
C LEU A 24 -0.66 16.48 -1.58
N GLU A 25 -1.26 17.58 -1.15
CA GLU A 25 -1.71 17.77 0.23
C GLU A 25 -3.04 17.06 0.49
N PHE A 26 -3.12 16.37 1.62
CA PHE A 26 -4.33 15.69 2.08
C PHE A 26 -4.35 15.55 3.60
N GLU A 27 -5.55 15.43 4.16
CA GLU A 27 -5.75 15.07 5.57
C GLU A 27 -5.72 13.55 5.71
N ASP A 28 -4.82 13.02 6.54
CA ASP A 28 -4.75 11.59 6.89
C ASP A 28 -5.60 11.31 8.15
N HIS A 29 -6.90 11.14 7.94
CA HIS A 29 -7.87 10.90 9.00
C HIS A 29 -7.83 9.44 9.47
N ARG A 30 -7.13 9.19 10.57
CA ARG A 30 -6.95 7.85 11.16
C ARG A 30 -7.98 7.60 12.25
N ILE A 31 -8.77 6.53 12.10
CA ILE A 31 -9.81 6.17 13.06
C ILE A 31 -9.35 5.01 13.96
N ASP A 32 -9.87 5.00 15.20
CA ASP A 32 -9.70 3.87 16.10
C ASP A 32 -10.66 2.73 15.72
N MET A 33 -10.24 1.49 15.99
CA MET A 33 -11.06 0.32 15.71
C MET A 33 -12.36 0.29 16.52
N ASN A 34 -12.37 0.89 17.70
CA ASN A 34 -13.54 1.01 18.57
C ASN A 34 -14.59 1.97 18.01
N ASP A 35 -14.19 2.94 17.19
CA ASP A 35 -15.11 3.89 16.55
C ASP A 35 -15.71 3.32 15.26
N TRP A 36 -15.09 2.28 14.69
CA TRP A 36 -15.50 1.69 13.43
C TRP A 36 -16.98 1.27 13.37
N PRO A 37 -17.57 0.63 14.39
CA PRO A 37 -18.99 0.27 14.35
C PRO A 37 -19.94 1.47 14.16
N LYS A 38 -19.53 2.65 14.64
CA LYS A 38 -20.31 3.90 14.50
C LYS A 38 -20.10 4.57 13.13
N ILE A 39 -18.88 4.46 12.59
CA ILE A 39 -18.49 5.09 11.31
C ILE A 39 -18.92 4.23 10.11
N LYS A 40 -18.85 2.90 10.21
CA LYS A 40 -19.16 1.98 9.10
C LYS A 40 -20.49 2.25 8.40
N PRO A 41 -21.61 2.53 9.10
CA PRO A 41 -22.89 2.83 8.45
C PRO A 41 -22.89 4.11 7.61
N THR A 42 -21.96 5.04 7.86
CA THR A 42 -21.84 6.31 7.13
C THR A 42 -20.98 6.19 5.87
N ILE A 43 -20.29 5.06 5.69
CA ILE A 43 -19.40 4.82 4.55
C ILE A 43 -20.13 3.97 3.51
N ALA A 44 -20.22 4.47 2.28
CA ALA A 44 -20.84 3.73 1.19
C ALA A 44 -20.05 2.43 0.93
N GLY A 45 -20.73 1.28 1.01
CA GLY A 45 -20.10 -0.05 0.92
C GLY A 45 -19.51 -0.57 2.24
N GLY A 46 -19.47 0.25 3.30
CA GLY A 46 -19.09 -0.19 4.65
C GLY A 46 -17.66 -0.74 4.74
N GLN A 47 -16.74 -0.19 3.95
CA GLN A 47 -15.34 -0.63 3.86
C GLN A 47 -14.39 0.56 3.81
N LEU A 48 -13.16 0.35 4.27
CA LEU A 48 -12.06 1.31 4.23
C LEU A 48 -10.89 0.74 3.42
N PRO A 49 -10.04 1.57 2.78
CA PRO A 49 -10.02 3.04 2.86
C PRO A 49 -11.06 3.73 1.98
N VAL A 50 -11.36 4.97 2.35
CA VAL A 50 -12.10 5.91 1.49
C VAL A 50 -11.33 7.22 1.35
N LEU A 51 -11.39 7.83 0.18
CA LEU A 51 -10.82 9.14 -0.09
C LEU A 51 -11.91 10.11 -0.54
N ASP A 52 -12.11 11.17 0.22
CA ASP A 52 -13.02 12.26 -0.12
C ASP A 52 -12.26 13.35 -0.87
N VAL A 53 -12.71 13.62 -2.10
CA VAL A 53 -12.13 14.63 -3.00
C VAL A 53 -13.16 15.72 -3.25
N THR A 54 -12.93 16.91 -2.70
CA THR A 54 -13.72 18.11 -2.96
C THR A 54 -13.25 18.78 -4.25
N THR A 55 -14.16 18.96 -5.20
CA THR A 55 -13.88 19.65 -6.47
C THR A 55 -13.97 21.18 -6.32
N CYS A 56 -13.50 21.92 -7.33
CA CYS A 56 -13.56 23.38 -7.35
C CYS A 56 -14.99 23.95 -7.27
N CYS A 57 -16.02 23.17 -7.63
CA CYS A 57 -17.42 23.56 -7.48
C CYS A 57 -18.03 23.21 -6.11
N GLY A 58 -17.20 22.81 -5.14
CA GLY A 58 -17.62 22.48 -3.78
C GLY A 58 -18.28 21.11 -3.61
N LYS A 59 -18.34 20.29 -4.67
CA LYS A 59 -18.89 18.93 -4.58
C LYS A 59 -17.84 17.96 -4.08
N THR A 60 -18.17 17.21 -3.03
CA THR A 60 -17.32 16.11 -2.53
C THR A 60 -17.68 14.80 -3.22
N ARG A 61 -16.68 14.14 -3.80
CA ARG A 61 -16.78 12.77 -4.29
C ARG A 61 -16.02 11.84 -3.36
N GLN A 62 -16.72 10.84 -2.82
CA GLN A 62 -16.09 9.72 -2.11
C GLN A 62 -15.58 8.68 -3.11
N MET A 63 -14.33 8.26 -2.95
CA MET A 63 -13.69 7.20 -3.75
C MET A 63 -13.37 6.01 -2.84
N ASN A 64 -13.66 4.81 -3.32
CA ASN A 64 -13.41 3.54 -2.65
C ASN A 64 -12.41 2.69 -3.48
N GLU A 65 -11.99 1.55 -2.92
CA GLU A 65 -11.00 0.63 -3.48
C GLU A 65 -9.57 1.19 -3.57
N SER A 66 -8.73 0.78 -2.62
CA SER A 66 -7.42 1.40 -2.37
C SER A 66 -6.52 1.47 -3.59
N MET A 67 -6.41 0.35 -4.31
CA MET A 67 -5.54 0.24 -5.47
C MET A 67 -6.12 0.94 -6.72
N ALA A 68 -7.45 1.08 -6.82
CA ALA A 68 -8.06 1.87 -7.87
C ALA A 68 -7.76 3.37 -7.66
N ILE A 69 -7.88 3.85 -6.42
CA ILE A 69 -7.54 5.22 -6.04
C ILE A 69 -6.05 5.48 -6.30
N ALA A 70 -5.16 4.61 -5.81
CA ALA A 70 -3.72 4.76 -6.00
C ALA A 70 -3.33 4.80 -7.48
N ARG A 71 -3.84 3.88 -8.32
CA ARG A 71 -3.61 3.89 -9.77
C ARG A 71 -4.12 5.16 -10.44
N TRP A 72 -5.27 5.68 -10.02
CA TRP A 72 -5.84 6.88 -10.60
C TRP A 72 -4.96 8.12 -10.38
N PHE A 73 -4.45 8.32 -9.16
CA PHE A 73 -3.49 9.38 -8.89
C PHE A 73 -2.14 9.11 -9.56
N ALA A 74 -1.63 7.89 -9.49
CA ALA A 74 -0.37 7.52 -10.14
C ALA A 74 -0.41 7.83 -11.65
N ARG A 75 -1.50 7.47 -12.34
CA ARG A 75 -1.68 7.77 -13.76
C ARG A 75 -1.73 9.27 -14.02
N LYS A 76 -2.48 10.04 -13.22
CA LYS A 76 -2.57 11.51 -13.36
C LYS A 76 -1.22 12.22 -13.18
N HIS A 77 -0.33 11.61 -12.42
CA HIS A 77 0.99 12.15 -12.10
C HIS A 77 2.13 11.39 -12.80
N GLN A 78 1.84 10.67 -13.90
CA GLN A 78 2.84 10.04 -14.77
C GLN A 78 3.72 8.99 -14.06
N MET A 79 3.15 8.28 -13.08
CA MET A 79 3.81 7.24 -12.28
C MET A 79 3.37 5.81 -12.67
N MET A 80 2.76 5.63 -13.84
CA MET A 80 2.27 4.32 -14.35
C MET A 80 2.96 3.91 -15.66
N GLY A 81 4.17 4.40 -15.92
CA GLY A 81 4.88 4.19 -17.18
C GLY A 81 4.52 5.23 -18.25
N SER A 82 5.41 5.36 -19.24
CA SER A 82 5.29 6.30 -20.37
C SER A 82 4.78 5.65 -21.66
N ASN A 83 4.74 4.32 -21.69
CA ASN A 83 4.27 3.51 -22.82
C ASN A 83 3.66 2.19 -22.31
N ASP A 84 3.06 1.41 -23.21
CA ASP A 84 2.33 0.19 -22.86
C ASP A 84 3.21 -0.88 -22.23
N GLU A 85 4.48 -0.98 -22.63
CA GLU A 85 5.43 -1.95 -22.08
C GLU A 85 5.79 -1.58 -20.63
N GLU A 86 6.11 -0.31 -20.38
CA GLU A 86 6.37 0.18 -19.03
C GLU A 86 5.13 0.08 -18.11
N TYR A 87 3.94 0.33 -18.66
CA TYR A 87 2.69 0.13 -17.92
C TYR A 87 2.49 -1.34 -17.54
N TYR A 88 2.72 -2.27 -18.47
CA TYR A 88 2.68 -3.70 -18.20
C TYR A 88 3.66 -4.09 -17.09
N GLU A 89 4.90 -3.59 -17.15
CA GLU A 89 5.92 -3.84 -16.14
C GLU A 89 5.50 -3.34 -14.76
N VAL A 90 4.92 -2.14 -14.68
CA VAL A 90 4.36 -1.61 -13.42
C VAL A 90 3.22 -2.49 -12.90
N GLU A 91 2.25 -2.83 -13.73
CA GLU A 91 1.10 -3.66 -13.32
C GLU A 91 1.51 -5.08 -12.92
N ARG A 92 2.51 -5.65 -13.59
CA ARG A 92 3.08 -6.95 -13.24
C ARG A 92 3.66 -6.94 -11.84
N VAL A 93 4.47 -5.94 -11.51
CA VAL A 93 5.08 -5.81 -10.17
C VAL A 93 4.00 -5.55 -9.11
N ILE A 94 2.98 -4.74 -9.43
CA ILE A 94 1.84 -4.53 -8.53
C ILE A 94 1.12 -5.85 -8.24
N GLY A 95 0.87 -6.68 -9.26
CA GLY A 95 0.24 -7.98 -9.12
C GLY A 95 1.03 -8.91 -8.20
N GLN A 96 2.33 -9.05 -8.45
CA GLN A 96 3.20 -9.88 -7.62
C GLN A 96 3.30 -9.37 -6.17
N CYS A 97 3.39 -8.05 -5.96
CA CYS A 97 3.34 -7.45 -4.63
C CYS A 97 2.01 -7.72 -3.92
N SER A 98 0.89 -7.70 -4.65
CA SER A 98 -0.43 -8.01 -4.12
C SER A 98 -0.53 -9.45 -3.65
N ASP A 99 0.03 -10.40 -4.40
CA ASP A 99 0.06 -11.81 -3.98
C ASP A 99 0.88 -11.99 -2.70
N ILE A 100 2.08 -11.39 -2.63
CA ILE A 100 2.90 -11.39 -1.40
C ILE A 100 2.13 -10.75 -0.23
N TYR A 101 1.46 -9.61 -0.47
CA TYR A 101 0.67 -8.93 0.56
C TYR A 101 -0.45 -9.81 1.11
N GLN A 102 -1.12 -10.60 0.25
CA GLN A 102 -2.18 -11.51 0.68
C GLN A 102 -1.64 -12.59 1.62
N ASP A 103 -0.48 -13.16 1.34
CA ASP A 103 0.13 -14.17 2.19
C ASP A 103 0.61 -13.59 3.51
N VAL A 104 1.31 -12.45 3.48
CA VAL A 104 1.72 -11.73 4.68
C VAL A 104 0.50 -11.36 5.53
N TYR A 105 -0.60 -10.94 4.91
CA TYR A 105 -1.85 -10.65 5.62
C TYR A 105 -2.47 -11.90 6.27
N ARG A 106 -2.46 -13.05 5.57
CA ARG A 106 -2.92 -14.32 6.14
C ARG A 106 -2.10 -14.74 7.34
N ILE A 107 -0.77 -14.66 7.24
CA ILE A 107 0.17 -14.95 8.33
C ILE A 107 -0.06 -14.01 9.51
N PHE A 108 -0.23 -12.71 9.25
CA PHE A 108 -0.48 -11.69 10.27
C PHE A 108 -1.76 -11.98 11.06
N ARG A 109 -2.81 -12.45 10.37
CA ARG A 109 -4.13 -12.77 10.95
C ARG A 109 -4.20 -14.14 11.64
N ALA A 110 -3.25 -15.04 11.37
CA ALA A 110 -3.23 -16.38 11.92
C ALA A 110 -2.74 -16.42 13.37
N THR A 111 -3.10 -17.49 14.10
CA THR A 111 -2.70 -17.72 15.50
C THR A 111 -2.29 -19.18 15.71
N GLY A 112 -1.48 -19.43 16.75
CA GLY A 112 -1.07 -20.79 17.13
C GLY A 112 -0.35 -21.54 16.00
N ASP A 113 -0.62 -22.84 15.88
CA ASP A 113 0.03 -23.74 14.92
C ASP A 113 -0.21 -23.33 13.46
N VAL A 114 -1.39 -22.77 13.16
CA VAL A 114 -1.70 -22.26 11.81
C VAL A 114 -0.72 -21.18 11.39
N LYS A 115 -0.35 -20.26 12.31
CA LYS A 115 0.63 -19.21 12.01
C LYS A 115 2.01 -19.80 11.75
N GLN A 116 2.41 -20.81 12.53
CA GLN A 116 3.72 -21.46 12.36
C GLN A 116 3.80 -22.20 11.03
N ASN A 117 2.74 -22.89 10.63
CA ASN A 117 2.69 -23.58 9.34
C ASN A 117 2.74 -22.61 8.16
N LEU A 118 1.93 -21.54 8.19
CA LEU A 118 1.95 -20.52 7.13
C LEU A 118 3.30 -19.79 7.05
N LEU A 119 3.94 -19.50 8.19
CA LEU A 119 5.29 -18.95 8.22
C LEU A 119 6.29 -19.90 7.56
N LYS A 120 6.24 -21.19 7.91
CA LYS A 120 7.10 -22.22 7.34
C LYS A 120 6.93 -22.31 5.83
N GLU A 121 5.70 -22.45 5.34
CA GLU A 121 5.38 -22.50 3.91
C GLU A 121 5.88 -21.26 3.16
N PHE A 122 5.70 -20.08 3.75
CA PHE A 122 6.19 -18.83 3.20
C PHE A 122 7.72 -18.79 3.14
N THR A 123 8.42 -19.24 4.18
CA THR A 123 9.89 -19.28 4.26
C THR A 123 10.57 -20.42 3.50
N GLU A 124 9.81 -21.42 3.06
CA GLU A 124 10.31 -22.53 2.23
C GLU A 124 10.11 -22.26 0.73
N GLY A 125 9.62 -21.07 0.36
CA GLY A 125 9.51 -20.63 -1.03
C GLY A 125 8.30 -21.18 -1.79
N ASN A 126 7.26 -21.63 -1.07
CA ASN A 126 5.96 -21.99 -1.64
C ASN A 126 5.05 -20.77 -1.86
N GLY A 127 5.48 -19.58 -1.41
CA GLY A 127 4.78 -18.31 -1.63
C GLY A 127 5.05 -17.67 -3.01
N PRO A 128 4.31 -16.59 -3.35
CA PRO A 128 4.44 -15.82 -4.57
C PRO A 128 5.87 -15.31 -4.79
N ARG A 129 6.31 -15.37 -6.05
CA ARG A 129 7.66 -14.96 -6.47
C ARG A 129 7.58 -13.69 -7.31
N LEU A 130 8.49 -12.76 -7.06
CA LEU A 130 8.68 -11.59 -7.92
C LEU A 130 9.48 -12.02 -9.14
N LEU A 131 8.87 -12.09 -10.33
CA LEU A 131 9.60 -12.43 -11.55
C LEU A 131 10.71 -11.40 -11.82
N GLY A 132 11.92 -11.85 -12.15
CA GLY A 132 13.07 -10.99 -12.41
C GLY A 132 13.91 -10.65 -11.17
N VAL A 133 13.47 -11.08 -9.98
CA VAL A 133 14.30 -11.15 -8.77
C VAL A 133 14.21 -12.58 -8.27
N GLU A 134 15.33 -13.28 -8.06
CA GLU A 134 15.29 -14.57 -7.36
C GLU A 134 14.91 -14.35 -5.88
N VAL A 135 13.67 -13.95 -5.63
CA VAL A 135 13.07 -14.01 -4.29
C VAL A 135 12.46 -15.39 -4.18
N THR A 136 13.32 -16.40 -4.09
CA THR A 136 12.94 -17.56 -3.28
C THR A 136 12.88 -17.01 -1.86
N VAL A 137 11.73 -17.09 -1.21
CA VAL A 137 11.59 -16.55 0.14
C VAL A 137 12.19 -17.58 1.10
N PRO A 138 13.51 -17.55 1.38
CA PRO A 138 13.98 -17.69 2.76
C PRO A 138 14.63 -16.40 3.29
N GLY A 139 14.19 -15.96 4.47
CA GLY A 139 14.83 -14.87 5.22
C GLY A 139 14.57 -13.48 4.64
N LEU A 140 13.29 -13.06 4.64
CA LEU A 140 12.79 -11.71 4.32
C LEU A 140 13.31 -10.65 5.33
N SER A 141 14.63 -10.56 5.47
CA SER A 141 15.35 -9.53 6.19
C SER A 141 15.82 -8.47 5.19
N LYS A 142 15.99 -7.23 5.65
CA LYS A 142 16.55 -6.14 4.83
C LYS A 142 17.90 -6.51 4.20
N ASP A 143 18.66 -7.38 4.87
CA ASP A 143 20.02 -7.73 4.49
C ASP A 143 20.08 -8.66 3.27
N ASN A 144 18.97 -9.31 2.90
CA ASN A 144 18.94 -10.30 1.82
C ASN A 144 18.34 -9.79 0.50
N LEU A 145 17.94 -8.52 0.41
CA LEU A 145 17.25 -7.98 -0.78
C LEU A 145 17.81 -6.61 -1.24
N PRO A 146 19.09 -6.55 -1.67
CA PRO A 146 19.77 -5.30 -2.03
C PRO A 146 19.10 -4.54 -3.19
N ILE A 147 18.36 -5.25 -4.06
CA ILE A 147 17.62 -4.62 -5.15
C ILE A 147 16.45 -3.76 -4.65
N PHE A 148 15.72 -4.19 -3.61
CA PHE A 148 14.62 -3.41 -3.05
C PHE A 148 15.13 -2.21 -2.26
N GLU A 149 16.23 -2.35 -1.52
CA GLU A 149 16.83 -1.21 -0.81
C GLU A 149 17.36 -0.17 -1.80
N ARG A 150 18.08 -0.60 -2.86
CA ARG A 150 18.52 0.32 -3.92
C ARG A 150 17.35 1.00 -4.63
N HIS A 151 16.29 0.26 -4.93
CA HIS A 151 15.08 0.83 -5.53
C HIS A 151 14.44 1.85 -4.58
N ARG A 152 14.29 1.50 -3.30
CA ARG A 152 13.77 2.39 -2.26
C ARG A 152 14.57 3.68 -2.18
N GLU A 153 15.89 3.60 -2.06
CA GLU A 153 16.77 4.79 -2.03
C GLU A 153 16.60 5.66 -3.29
N THR A 154 16.51 5.02 -4.46
CA THR A 154 16.32 5.73 -5.73
C THR A 154 14.99 6.48 -5.77
N VAL A 155 13.91 5.85 -5.30
CA VAL A 155 12.58 6.47 -5.22
C VAL A 155 12.60 7.62 -4.21
N LEU A 156 13.13 7.42 -3.01
CA LEU A 156 13.12 8.46 -1.97
C LEU A 156 13.98 9.67 -2.33
N LYS A 157 15.09 9.47 -3.06
CA LYS A 157 15.91 10.59 -3.59
C LYS A 157 15.15 11.47 -4.59
N LYS A 158 14.18 10.90 -5.32
CA LYS A 158 13.38 11.62 -6.32
C LYS A 158 12.15 12.32 -5.75
N HIS A 159 11.63 11.85 -4.61
CA HIS A 159 10.38 12.32 -4.03
C HIS A 159 10.58 12.80 -2.58
N ALA A 160 10.93 14.07 -2.41
CA ALA A 160 11.29 14.63 -1.10
C ALA A 160 10.15 14.55 -0.06
N LYS A 161 8.90 14.82 -0.44
CA LYS A 161 7.76 14.67 0.48
C LYS A 161 7.50 13.22 0.88
N LEU A 162 7.69 12.28 -0.06
CA LEU A 162 7.62 10.85 0.25
C LEU A 162 8.74 10.43 1.21
N ALA A 163 9.96 10.93 1.01
CA ALA A 163 11.08 10.68 1.92
C ALA A 163 10.79 11.19 3.33
N ALA A 164 10.35 12.45 3.47
CA ALA A 164 9.94 13.02 4.75
C ALA A 164 8.81 12.21 5.41
N TYR A 165 7.78 11.83 4.64
CA TYR A 165 6.69 10.98 5.15
C TYR A 165 7.22 9.64 5.68
N MET A 166 8.16 9.00 4.98
CA MET A 166 8.73 7.72 5.42
C MET A 166 9.49 7.82 6.74
N GLU A 167 10.04 8.99 7.08
CA GLU A 167 10.74 9.27 8.33
C GLU A 167 9.77 9.62 9.46
N THR A 168 8.70 10.35 9.17
CA THR A 168 7.78 10.87 10.19
C THR A 168 6.52 10.03 10.39
N ARG A 169 6.22 9.08 9.51
CA ARG A 169 5.00 8.27 9.61
C ARG A 169 4.97 7.48 10.93
N PRO A 170 3.79 7.33 11.56
CA PRO A 170 3.65 6.60 12.81
C PRO A 170 3.99 5.12 12.63
N THR A 171 4.59 4.53 13.67
CA THR A 171 4.76 3.08 13.75
C THR A 171 3.41 2.43 14.02
N THR A 172 3.03 1.44 13.20
CA THR A 172 1.77 0.70 13.35
C THR A 172 2.02 -0.80 13.25
N ASN A 173 1.13 -1.60 13.87
CA ASN A 173 1.25 -3.06 13.93
C ASN A 173 1.08 -3.74 12.56
N PHE A 174 0.48 -3.05 11.59
CA PHE A 174 0.29 -3.49 10.22
C PHE A 174 0.44 -2.31 9.28
#